data_AF-A0A9P7B3Q4-F1
#
_entry.id   AF-A0A9P7B3Q4-F1
#
_cell.length_a   1.000
_cell.length_b   1.000
_cell.length_c   1.000
_cell.angle_alpha   90.00
_cell.angle_beta   90.00
_cell.angle_gamma   90.00
#
_symmetry.space_group_name_H-M   'P 1'
#
loop_
_entity.id
_entity.type
_entity.pdbx_description
1 polymer ?
#
loop_
_entity_poly.entity_id
_entity_poly.type
_entity_poly.pdbx_seq_one_letter_code
_entity_poly.pdbx_strand_id
1 'polypeptide(L)'
;MEQTHHDENYPGIDFIDSHLEMMLSPQQQQEQKQHNEQFSIILEKDKKKAQNRAAQKAFRERKIARMKELQDSLNASEQIRLNLLHEIEQLKLLNTEINTENQFLRKQTESNTYQGLSPPTSINDDLGQLIEPKSFSFPTKETFFKTLMLDQFGETFISEKFPEDLTYPGIQLLSVPATWEYLQKIIQRDDIEFDMTMVMNNLKRNHVCTEEGPSYPIYLINQMIVQAIEQSP
;
A
#
# COMPACT_ATOMS: atom_id res chain seq x y z
N MET A 1 -37.00 -12.27 -26.43
CA MET A 1 -37.25 -12.56 -27.86
C MET A 1 -36.30 -13.67 -28.24
N GLU A 2 -36.73 -14.91 -28.05
CA GLU A 2 -36.04 -16.10 -28.56
C GLU A 2 -36.22 -16.15 -30.07
N GLN A 3 -35.13 -16.40 -30.80
CA GLN A 3 -35.19 -16.80 -32.21
C GLN A 3 -34.63 -18.22 -32.31
N THR A 4 -35.53 -19.09 -32.76
CA THR A 4 -35.38 -20.51 -33.02
C THR A 4 -34.59 -20.75 -34.31
N HIS A 5 -33.54 -21.58 -34.26
CA HIS A 5 -32.87 -22.11 -35.43
C HIS A 5 -33.71 -23.23 -36.09
N HIS A 6 -34.04 -23.07 -37.37
CA HIS A 6 -34.51 -24.16 -38.24
C HIS A 6 -33.31 -24.75 -38.99
N ASP A 7 -32.99 -26.01 -38.68
CA ASP A 7 -32.09 -26.85 -39.48
C ASP A 7 -32.90 -27.56 -40.58
N GLU A 8 -32.76 -27.11 -41.82
CA GLU A 8 -33.14 -27.88 -43.01
C GLU A 8 -31.96 -28.77 -43.41
N ASN A 9 -32.06 -30.07 -43.09
CA ASN A 9 -31.12 -31.10 -43.48
C ASN A 9 -31.52 -31.64 -44.88
N TYR A 10 -30.74 -31.30 -45.91
CA TYR A 10 -30.84 -31.87 -47.26
C TYR A 10 -29.86 -33.04 -47.43
N PRO A 11 -30.31 -34.31 -47.51
CA PRO A 11 -29.45 -35.43 -47.85
C PRO A 11 -29.49 -35.64 -49.37
N GLY A 12 -28.43 -35.28 -50.10
CA GLY A 12 -28.45 -35.51 -51.55
C GLY A 12 -27.16 -35.25 -52.35
N ILE A 13 -26.06 -34.81 -51.74
CA ILE A 13 -24.86 -34.43 -52.51
C ILE A 13 -23.83 -35.58 -52.56
N ASP A 14 -23.74 -36.41 -51.53
CA ASP A 14 -22.66 -37.40 -51.40
C ASP A 14 -22.81 -38.64 -52.32
N PHE A 15 -24.01 -38.89 -52.87
CA PHE A 15 -24.26 -40.07 -53.71
C PHE A 15 -23.85 -39.89 -55.18
N ILE A 16 -23.82 -38.65 -55.68
CA ILE A 16 -23.49 -38.34 -57.08
C ILE A 16 -21.97 -38.33 -57.29
N ASP A 17 -21.20 -37.91 -56.27
CA ASP A 17 -19.75 -37.74 -56.34
C ASP A 17 -19.01 -39.06 -56.56
N SER A 18 -19.45 -40.13 -55.89
CA SER A 18 -18.83 -41.46 -56.00
C SER A 18 -19.01 -42.13 -57.37
N HIS A 19 -20.12 -41.87 -58.08
CA HIS A 19 -20.35 -42.42 -59.42
C HIS A 19 -19.56 -41.65 -60.49
N LEU A 20 -19.38 -40.34 -60.29
CA LEU A 20 -18.60 -39.49 -61.18
C LEU A 20 -17.10 -39.79 -61.06
N GLU A 21 -16.60 -40.00 -59.83
CA GLU A 21 -15.19 -40.32 -59.55
C GLU A 21 -14.73 -41.63 -60.23
N MET A 22 -15.64 -42.60 -60.40
CA MET A 22 -15.37 -43.90 -61.02
C MET A 22 -15.34 -43.87 -62.56
N MET A 23 -15.81 -42.79 -63.20
CA MET A 23 -15.78 -42.59 -64.67
C MET A 23 -14.59 -41.77 -65.17
N LEU A 24 -13.79 -41.17 -64.26
CA LEU A 24 -12.61 -40.40 -64.66
C LEU A 24 -11.45 -41.32 -65.03
N SER A 25 -10.73 -40.93 -66.09
CA SER A 25 -9.48 -41.59 -66.44
C SER A 25 -8.45 -41.41 -65.31
N PRO A 26 -7.54 -42.37 -65.04
CA PRO A 26 -6.53 -42.24 -63.99
C PRO A 26 -5.70 -40.94 -64.05
N GLN A 27 -5.50 -40.39 -65.26
CA GLN A 27 -4.86 -39.09 -65.49
C GLN A 27 -5.72 -37.90 -65.01
N GLN A 28 -7.04 -37.95 -65.20
CA GLN A 28 -7.96 -36.89 -64.76
C GLN A 28 -8.14 -36.89 -63.24
N GLN A 29 -8.10 -38.07 -62.60
CA GLN A 29 -8.10 -38.20 -61.13
C GLN A 29 -6.84 -37.60 -60.50
N GLN A 30 -5.67 -37.80 -61.13
CA GLN A 30 -4.41 -37.20 -60.66
C GLN A 30 -4.40 -35.67 -60.78
N GLU A 31 -4.94 -35.12 -61.88
CA GLU A 31 -5.04 -33.67 -62.08
C GLU A 31 -6.03 -33.01 -61.10
N GLN A 32 -7.18 -33.63 -60.84
CA GLN A 32 -8.13 -33.13 -59.85
C GLN A 32 -7.55 -33.15 -58.43
N LYS A 33 -6.79 -34.20 -58.08
CA LYS A 33 -6.14 -34.27 -56.77
C LYS A 33 -5.10 -33.16 -56.58
N GLN A 34 -4.29 -32.89 -57.61
CA GLN A 34 -3.32 -31.78 -57.57
C GLN A 34 -4.02 -30.41 -57.50
N HIS A 35 -5.12 -30.21 -58.22
CA HIS A 35 -5.90 -28.99 -58.18
C HIS A 35 -6.54 -28.77 -56.79
N ASN A 36 -7.07 -29.83 -56.18
CA ASN A 36 -7.68 -29.77 -54.85
C ASN A 36 -6.63 -29.49 -53.76
N GLU A 37 -5.43 -30.09 -53.87
CA GLU A 37 -4.31 -29.80 -52.98
C GLU A 37 -3.83 -28.34 -53.10
N GLN A 38 -3.73 -27.80 -54.32
CA GLN A 38 -3.41 -26.36 -54.51
C GLN A 38 -4.50 -25.45 -53.93
N PHE A 39 -5.77 -25.77 -54.16
CA PHE A 39 -6.89 -25.00 -53.63
C PHE A 39 -6.91 -24.99 -52.09
N SER A 40 -6.68 -26.15 -51.46
CA SER A 40 -6.47 -26.31 -50.03
C SER A 40 -5.37 -25.38 -49.48
N ILE A 41 -4.20 -25.37 -50.12
CA ILE A 41 -3.06 -24.53 -49.72
C ILE A 41 -3.39 -23.04 -49.85
N ILE A 42 -4.12 -22.64 -50.90
CA ILE A 42 -4.54 -21.25 -51.12
C ILE A 42 -5.54 -20.82 -50.02
N LEU A 43 -6.55 -21.65 -49.74
CA LEU A 43 -7.51 -21.39 -48.66
C LEU A 43 -6.83 -21.25 -47.31
N GLU A 44 -5.82 -22.08 -47.01
CA GLU A 44 -5.07 -21.98 -45.76
C GLU A 44 -4.28 -20.67 -45.66
N LYS A 45 -3.67 -20.22 -46.76
CA LYS A 45 -2.98 -18.92 -46.83
C LYS A 45 -3.95 -17.75 -46.61
N ASP A 46 -5.15 -17.81 -47.17
CA ASP A 46 -6.14 -16.74 -47.00
C ASP A 46 -6.72 -16.71 -45.59
N LYS A 47 -6.94 -17.88 -44.96
CA LYS A 47 -7.26 -18.00 -43.53
C LYS A 47 -6.19 -17.36 -42.66
N LYS A 48 -4.91 -17.69 -42.89
CA LYS A 48 -3.77 -17.09 -42.14
C LYS A 48 -3.69 -15.58 -42.32
N LYS A 49 -3.89 -15.05 -43.54
CA LYS A 49 -3.95 -13.61 -43.79
C LYS A 49 -5.11 -12.94 -43.06
N ALA A 50 -6.29 -13.54 -43.08
CA ALA A 50 -7.46 -13.02 -42.37
C ALA A 50 -7.24 -12.98 -40.85
N GLN A 51 -6.66 -14.05 -40.29
CA GLN A 51 -6.28 -14.12 -38.87
C GLN A 51 -5.25 -13.06 -38.50
N ASN A 52 -4.20 -12.88 -39.31
CA ASN A 52 -3.19 -11.84 -39.05
C ASN A 52 -3.78 -10.43 -39.12
N ARG A 53 -4.69 -10.16 -40.05
CA ARG A 53 -5.41 -8.88 -40.10
C ARG A 53 -6.27 -8.67 -38.85
N ALA A 54 -7.00 -9.71 -38.42
CA ALA A 54 -7.80 -9.65 -37.20
C ALA A 54 -6.94 -9.45 -35.95
N ALA A 55 -5.82 -10.18 -35.83
CA ALA A 55 -4.86 -10.04 -34.74
C ALA A 55 -4.24 -8.64 -34.70
N GLN A 56 -3.86 -8.09 -35.85
CA GLN A 56 -3.30 -6.74 -35.95
C GLN A 56 -4.34 -5.67 -35.55
N LYS A 57 -5.60 -5.84 -35.97
CA LYS A 57 -6.70 -4.97 -35.57
C LYS A 57 -6.91 -5.03 -34.06
N ALA A 58 -7.00 -6.23 -33.48
CA ALA A 58 -7.14 -6.43 -32.04
C ALA A 58 -5.96 -5.85 -31.25
N PHE A 59 -4.73 -5.99 -31.76
CA PHE A 59 -3.55 -5.40 -31.14
C PHE A 59 -3.60 -3.87 -31.14
N ARG A 60 -3.98 -3.27 -32.27
CA ARG A 60 -4.18 -1.81 -32.36
C ARG A 60 -5.28 -1.33 -31.42
N GLU A 61 -6.42 -2.02 -31.38
CA GLU A 61 -7.53 -1.69 -30.49
C GLU A 61 -7.12 -1.77 -29.02
N ARG A 62 -6.43 -2.83 -28.60
CA ARG A 62 -5.91 -2.97 -27.24
C ARG A 62 -4.92 -1.86 -26.88
N LYS A 63 -4.04 -1.48 -27.82
CA LYS A 63 -3.09 -0.39 -27.61
C LYS A 63 -3.80 0.95 -27.45
N ILE A 64 -4.80 1.24 -28.29
CA ILE A 64 -5.61 2.45 -28.20
C ILE A 64 -6.39 2.47 -26.89
N ALA A 65 -7.01 1.35 -26.49
CA ALA A 65 -7.74 1.22 -25.24
C ALA A 65 -6.85 1.48 -24.02
N ARG A 66 -5.65 0.89 -23.97
CA ARG A 66 -4.69 1.14 -22.89
C ARG A 66 -4.21 2.58 -22.85
N MET A 67 -3.96 3.21 -23.99
CA MET A 67 -3.58 4.63 -24.01
C MET A 67 -4.72 5.52 -23.51
N LYS A 68 -5.96 5.20 -23.87
CA LYS A 68 -7.15 5.91 -23.36
C LYS A 68 -7.29 5.72 -21.85
N GLU A 69 -7.19 4.49 -21.35
CA GLU A 69 -7.24 4.19 -19.92
C GLU A 69 -6.17 4.95 -19.12
N LEU A 70 -4.93 5.02 -19.64
CA LEU A 70 -3.86 5.79 -19.01
C LEU A 70 -4.18 7.29 -19.01
N GLN A 71 -4.70 7.83 -20.11
CA GLN A 71 -5.09 9.24 -20.20
C GLN A 71 -6.23 9.57 -19.23
N ASP A 72 -7.23 8.68 -19.12
CA ASP A 72 -8.37 8.83 -18.23
C ASP A 72 -7.91 8.75 -16.76
N SER A 73 -7.02 7.80 -16.43
CA SER A 73 -6.43 7.67 -15.09
C SER A 73 -5.60 8.89 -14.69
N LEU A 74 -4.79 9.42 -15.62
CA LEU A 74 -4.01 10.64 -15.39
C LEU A 74 -4.94 11.83 -15.11
N ASN A 75 -5.97 12.03 -15.94
CA ASN A 75 -6.92 13.11 -15.74
C ASN A 75 -7.66 12.97 -14.40
N ALA A 76 -8.13 11.76 -14.05
CA ALA A 76 -8.76 11.52 -12.75
C ALA A 76 -7.82 11.87 -11.58
N SER A 77 -6.55 11.47 -11.66
CA SER A 77 -5.55 11.81 -10.64
C SER A 77 -5.31 13.32 -10.56
N GLU A 78 -5.27 14.02 -11.68
CA GLU A 78 -5.11 15.48 -11.71
C GLU A 78 -6.32 16.20 -11.10
N GLN A 79 -7.55 15.76 -11.39
CA GLN A 79 -8.76 16.31 -10.79
C GLN A 79 -8.77 16.10 -9.27
N ILE A 80 -8.43 14.91 -8.78
CA ILE A 80 -8.34 14.63 -7.35
C ILE A 80 -7.29 15.56 -6.70
N ARG A 81 -6.12 15.72 -7.34
CA ARG A 81 -5.07 16.62 -6.85
C ARG A 81 -5.56 18.06 -6.75
N LEU A 82 -6.27 18.56 -7.76
CA LEU A 82 -6.82 19.92 -7.75
C LEU A 82 -7.87 20.10 -6.63
N ASN A 83 -8.76 19.13 -6.45
CA ASN A 83 -9.76 19.16 -5.39
C ASN A 83 -9.13 19.17 -3.99
N LEU A 84 -8.11 18.34 -3.75
CA LEU A 84 -7.39 18.32 -2.47
C LEU A 84 -6.64 19.63 -2.21
N LEU A 85 -6.04 20.23 -3.24
CA LEU A 85 -5.40 21.54 -3.09
C LEU A 85 -6.41 22.63 -2.72
N HIS A 86 -7.60 22.59 -3.33
CA HIS A 86 -8.67 23.51 -2.99
C HIS A 86 -9.16 23.32 -1.55
N GLU A 87 -9.34 22.07 -1.11
CA GLU A 87 -9.73 21.77 0.28
C GLU A 87 -8.66 22.22 1.28
N ILE A 88 -7.38 22.01 0.98
CA ILE A 88 -6.27 22.51 1.80
C ILE A 88 -6.31 24.04 1.90
N GLU A 89 -6.58 24.74 0.80
CA GLU A 89 -6.69 26.20 0.79
C GLU A 89 -7.87 26.66 1.66
N GLN A 90 -9.04 26.03 1.53
CA GLN A 90 -10.21 26.32 2.37
C GLN A 90 -9.92 26.08 3.86
N LEU A 91 -9.31 24.94 4.20
CA LEU A 91 -8.95 24.63 5.59
C LEU A 91 -7.93 25.61 6.16
N LYS A 92 -6.96 26.05 5.36
CA LYS A 92 -6.02 27.09 5.76
C LYS A 92 -6.73 28.41 6.04
N LEU A 93 -7.64 28.83 5.17
CA LEU A 93 -8.45 30.04 5.38
C LEU A 93 -9.27 29.94 6.68
N LEU A 94 -9.98 28.83 6.89
CA LEU A 94 -10.76 28.62 8.11
C LEU A 94 -9.87 28.62 9.37
N ASN A 95 -8.71 27.97 9.30
CA ASN A 95 -7.78 27.93 10.42
C ASN A 95 -7.20 29.33 10.71
N THR A 96 -6.93 30.14 9.69
CA THR A 96 -6.54 31.55 9.90
C THR A 96 -7.67 32.35 10.55
N GLU A 97 -8.92 32.18 10.11
CA GLU A 97 -10.07 32.87 10.68
C GLU A 97 -10.24 32.52 12.17
N ILE A 98 -10.28 31.23 12.51
CA ILE A 98 -10.39 30.75 13.88
C ILE A 98 -9.23 31.26 14.74
N ASN A 99 -7.98 31.22 14.22
CA ASN A 99 -6.83 31.74 14.97
C ASN A 99 -6.91 33.25 15.20
N THR A 100 -7.41 34.02 14.23
CA THR A 100 -7.61 35.46 14.40
C THR A 100 -8.69 35.77 15.43
N GLU A 101 -9.80 35.03 15.42
CA GLU A 101 -10.87 35.15 16.43
C GLU A 101 -10.35 34.77 17.82
N ASN A 102 -9.67 33.62 17.95
CA ASN A 102 -9.06 33.20 19.21
C ASN A 102 -8.06 34.23 19.73
N GLN A 103 -7.23 34.82 18.86
CA GLN A 103 -6.30 35.86 19.26
C GLN A 103 -7.04 37.11 19.73
N PHE A 104 -8.11 37.52 19.05
CA PHE A 104 -8.94 38.65 19.44
C PHE A 104 -9.59 38.44 20.81
N LEU A 105 -10.22 37.27 21.03
CA LEU A 105 -10.84 36.90 22.30
C LEU A 105 -9.82 36.88 23.44
N ARG A 106 -8.64 36.28 23.23
CA ARG A 106 -7.56 36.28 24.24
C ARG A 106 -7.12 37.69 24.60
N LYS A 107 -6.87 38.54 23.59
CA LYS A 107 -6.55 39.96 23.82
C LYS A 107 -7.66 40.70 24.55
N GLN A 108 -8.93 40.40 24.24
CA GLN A 108 -10.08 41.01 24.93
C GLN A 108 -10.16 40.56 26.40
N THR A 109 -9.95 39.27 26.69
CA THR A 109 -9.90 38.77 28.08
C THR A 109 -8.71 39.33 28.86
N GLU A 110 -7.53 39.45 28.23
CA GLU A 110 -6.35 40.08 28.84
C GLU A 110 -6.58 41.58 29.09
N SER A 111 -7.30 42.28 28.21
CA SER A 111 -7.66 43.69 28.38
C SER A 111 -8.75 43.94 29.43
N ASN A 112 -9.68 43.00 29.63
CA ASN A 112 -10.73 43.07 30.66
C ASN A 112 -10.25 42.65 32.06
N THR A 113 -9.05 42.07 32.19
CA THR A 113 -8.50 41.63 33.49
C THR A 113 -7.92 42.80 34.32
N TYR A 114 -7.91 44.03 33.81
CA TYR A 114 -7.49 45.22 34.57
C TYR A 114 -8.62 45.96 35.31
N GLN A 115 -9.85 45.43 35.33
CA GLN A 115 -10.90 45.94 36.20
C GLN A 115 -11.63 44.83 36.96
N GLY A 116 -11.21 44.63 38.22
CA GLY A 116 -12.12 44.25 39.29
C GLY A 116 -12.21 42.76 39.63
N LEU A 117 -11.66 42.45 40.81
CA LEU A 117 -12.21 41.54 41.82
C LEU A 117 -12.24 40.04 41.50
N SER A 118 -11.60 39.30 42.41
CA SER A 118 -11.67 37.88 42.76
C SER A 118 -12.75 37.02 42.07
N PRO A 119 -12.44 35.79 41.65
CA PRO A 119 -13.43 34.88 41.07
C PRO A 119 -14.55 34.56 42.08
N PRO A 120 -15.82 34.50 41.65
CA PRO A 120 -16.93 34.19 42.53
C PRO A 120 -16.94 32.69 42.88
N THR A 121 -16.67 32.38 44.15
CA THR A 121 -17.05 31.13 44.80
C THR A 121 -18.57 31.03 44.92
N SER A 122 -19.16 29.97 44.35
CA SER A 122 -20.56 29.52 44.55
C SER A 122 -20.82 28.31 43.63
N ILE A 123 -21.33 27.13 44.01
CA ILE A 123 -21.96 26.58 45.23
C ILE A 123 -21.91 25.02 45.11
N ASN A 124 -21.57 24.34 46.23
CA ASN A 124 -21.89 22.97 46.66
C ASN A 124 -21.88 21.78 45.67
N ASP A 125 -20.95 20.84 45.85
CA ASP A 125 -21.33 19.46 46.18
C ASP A 125 -20.22 18.75 46.98
N ASP A 126 -20.67 17.82 47.81
CA ASP A 126 -20.08 17.16 48.96
C ASP A 126 -19.06 16.07 48.59
N LEU A 127 -17.78 16.24 48.95
CA LEU A 127 -16.89 15.25 49.61
C LEU A 127 -15.44 15.75 49.61
N GLY A 128 -14.81 15.79 50.79
CA GLY A 128 -13.45 16.28 50.97
C GLY A 128 -12.38 15.42 50.28
N GLN A 129 -11.61 16.04 49.38
CA GLN A 129 -10.22 15.69 49.10
C GLN A 129 -9.48 16.93 48.60
N LEU A 130 -8.27 17.14 49.14
CA LEU A 130 -7.31 18.15 48.73
C LEU A 130 -6.98 17.97 47.23
N ILE A 131 -7.68 18.71 46.36
CA ILE A 131 -7.30 18.84 44.96
C ILE A 131 -6.51 20.13 44.84
N GLU A 132 -5.19 19.99 44.94
CA GLU A 132 -4.24 20.95 44.39
C GLU A 132 -4.65 21.23 42.93
N PRO A 133 -4.66 22.49 42.46
CA PRO A 133 -5.16 22.82 41.13
C PRO A 133 -4.31 22.10 40.08
N LYS A 134 -4.81 20.96 39.58
CA LYS A 134 -4.20 20.24 38.49
C LYS A 134 -4.26 21.15 37.27
N SER A 135 -3.15 21.84 37.01
CA SER A 135 -2.88 22.43 35.70
C SER A 135 -3.10 21.31 34.68
N PHE A 136 -4.09 21.49 33.81
CA PHE A 136 -4.35 20.57 32.72
C PHE A 136 -3.08 20.47 31.87
N SER A 137 -2.42 19.32 31.96
CA SER A 137 -1.22 19.00 31.19
C SER A 137 -1.62 17.92 30.19
N PHE A 138 -1.26 18.13 28.92
CA PHE A 138 -1.50 17.11 27.91
C PHE A 138 -0.71 15.84 28.28
N PRO A 139 -1.35 14.66 28.28
CA PRO A 139 -0.64 13.42 28.52
C PRO A 139 0.49 13.28 27.50
N THR A 140 1.64 12.80 27.95
CA THR A 140 2.71 12.36 27.05
C THR A 140 2.15 11.31 26.10
N LYS A 141 2.67 11.24 24.87
CA LYS A 141 2.25 10.25 23.87
C LYS A 141 2.17 8.83 24.46
N GLU A 142 3.13 8.47 25.29
CA GLU A 142 3.21 7.17 25.94
C GLU A 142 2.09 6.93 26.96
N THR A 143 1.79 7.91 27.82
CA THR A 143 0.68 7.80 28.79
C THR A 143 -0.67 7.81 28.11
N PHE A 144 -0.85 8.63 27.06
CA PHE A 144 -2.08 8.61 26.26
C PHE A 144 -2.32 7.24 25.61
N PHE A 145 -1.31 6.69 24.94
CA PHE A 145 -1.43 5.38 24.29
C PHE A 145 -1.67 4.25 25.29
N LYS A 146 -0.97 4.28 26.44
CA LYS A 146 -1.14 3.28 27.50
C LYS A 146 -2.55 3.32 28.08
N THR A 147 -3.09 4.51 28.36
CA THR A 147 -4.46 4.68 28.85
C THR A 147 -5.50 4.23 27.83
N LEU A 148 -5.31 4.55 26.54
CA LEU A 148 -6.23 4.14 25.48
C LEU A 148 -6.24 2.61 25.28
N MET A 149 -5.06 1.99 25.29
CA MET A 149 -4.93 0.53 25.19
C MET A 149 -5.51 -0.19 26.42
N LEU A 150 -5.37 0.40 27.60
CA LEU A 150 -5.86 -0.15 28.85
C LEU A 150 -7.40 -0.19 28.87
N ASP A 151 -8.02 0.89 28.40
CA ASP A 151 -9.47 1.03 28.32
C ASP A 151 -10.09 0.06 27.30
N GLN A 152 -9.40 -0.18 26.18
CA GLN A 152 -9.94 -1.00 25.09
C GLN A 152 -9.68 -2.51 25.26
N PHE A 153 -8.56 -2.92 25.86
CA PHE A 153 -8.12 -4.33 25.86
C PHE A 153 -7.79 -4.91 27.25
N GLY A 154 -7.80 -4.08 28.31
CA GLY A 154 -7.54 -4.51 29.70
C GLY A 154 -6.06 -4.76 30.04
N GLU A 155 -5.76 -4.83 31.34
CA GLU A 155 -4.37 -4.99 31.87
C GLU A 155 -3.66 -6.25 31.34
N THR A 156 -4.40 -7.33 31.12
CA THR A 156 -3.85 -8.62 30.68
C THR A 156 -3.27 -8.57 29.26
N PHE A 157 -3.90 -7.81 28.36
CA PHE A 157 -3.44 -7.69 26.97
C PHE A 157 -2.18 -6.83 26.86
N ILE A 158 -2.07 -5.77 27.68
CA ILE A 158 -0.88 -4.91 27.69
C ILE A 158 0.35 -5.69 28.19
N SER A 159 0.20 -6.51 29.22
CA SER A 159 1.30 -7.30 29.78
C SER A 159 1.80 -8.38 28.81
N GLU A 160 0.90 -8.95 28.00
CA GLU A 160 1.22 -10.03 27.06
C GLU A 160 1.82 -9.53 25.73
N LYS A 161 1.41 -8.34 25.25
CA LYS A 161 1.88 -7.73 23.99
C LYS A 161 2.99 -6.70 24.16
N PHE A 162 3.13 -6.11 25.34
CA PHE A 162 4.23 -5.20 25.70
C PHE A 162 4.96 -5.71 26.94
N PRO A 163 5.57 -6.91 26.90
CA PRO A 163 6.56 -7.23 27.91
C PRO A 163 7.65 -6.17 27.81
N GLU A 164 8.03 -5.57 28.95
CA GLU A 164 9.21 -4.69 29.09
C GLU A 164 10.50 -5.34 28.57
N ASP A 165 10.46 -6.65 28.28
CA ASP A 165 11.54 -7.42 27.69
C ASP A 165 11.00 -8.31 26.55
N LEU A 166 11.14 -7.85 25.30
CA LEU A 166 10.87 -8.62 24.08
C LEU A 166 11.84 -9.81 24.01
N THR A 167 11.45 -10.91 24.65
CA THR A 167 12.27 -12.10 24.83
C THR A 167 11.63 -13.28 24.13
N TYR A 168 12.20 -13.70 23.01
CA TYR A 168 11.89 -14.96 22.33
C TYR A 168 13.25 -15.60 21.99
N PRO A 169 13.44 -16.93 22.07
CA PRO A 169 13.71 -17.73 23.28
C PRO A 169 14.90 -17.25 24.15
N GLY A 170 14.68 -16.33 25.10
CA GLY A 170 15.75 -15.86 26.00
C GLY A 170 16.75 -14.88 25.38
N ILE A 171 16.51 -14.46 24.14
CA ILE A 171 17.37 -13.53 23.40
C ILE A 171 16.58 -12.25 23.16
N GLN A 172 17.07 -11.13 23.68
CA GLN A 172 16.48 -9.82 23.44
C GLN A 172 16.66 -9.45 21.96
N LEU A 173 15.54 -9.34 21.24
CA LEU A 173 15.49 -8.97 19.84
C LEU A 173 15.07 -7.50 19.73
N LEU A 174 15.82 -6.72 18.94
CA LEU A 174 15.53 -5.33 18.67
C LEU A 174 15.05 -5.18 17.23
N SER A 175 13.89 -4.56 17.03
CA SER A 175 13.41 -4.18 15.70
C SER A 175 14.37 -3.17 15.04
N VAL A 176 14.26 -2.95 13.72
CA VAL A 176 15.11 -1.96 13.02
C VAL A 176 15.10 -0.58 13.70
N PRO A 177 13.95 0.01 14.06
CA PRO A 177 13.92 1.30 14.76
C PRO A 177 14.55 1.22 16.16
N ALA A 178 14.26 0.16 16.93
CA ALA A 178 14.82 -0.01 18.27
C ALA A 178 16.34 -0.21 18.24
N THR A 179 16.86 -0.87 17.21
CA THR A 179 18.31 -1.05 16.99
C THR A 179 18.99 0.29 16.74
N TRP A 180 18.39 1.16 15.92
CA TRP A 180 18.92 2.49 15.67
C TRP A 180 18.98 3.34 16.94
N GLU A 181 17.89 3.36 17.72
CA GLU A 181 17.85 4.06 19.01
C GLU A 181 18.87 3.50 20.01
N TYR A 182 19.07 2.18 20.03
CA TYR A 182 20.06 1.52 20.87
C TYR A 182 21.49 1.99 20.53
N LEU A 183 21.84 2.03 19.24
CA LEU A 183 23.14 2.52 18.78
C LEU A 183 23.35 4.00 19.15
N GLN A 184 22.33 4.84 18.98
CA GLN A 184 22.40 6.25 19.37
C GLN A 184 22.60 6.43 20.88
N LYS A 185 21.95 5.61 21.70
CA LYS A 185 22.11 5.65 23.17
C LYS A 185 23.53 5.28 23.60
N ILE A 186 24.18 4.34 22.93
CA ILE A 186 25.58 3.95 23.24
C ILE A 186 26.53 5.11 22.92
N ILE A 187 26.39 5.73 21.75
CA ILE A 187 27.20 6.89 21.36
C ILE A 187 27.03 8.03 22.37
N GLN A 188 25.79 8.29 22.82
CA GLN A 188 25.51 9.37 23.78
C GLN A 188 25.97 9.08 25.21
N ARG A 189 25.95 7.82 25.65
CA ARG A 189 26.27 7.44 27.04
C ARG A 189 27.74 7.18 27.27
N ASP A 190 28.39 6.50 26.34
CA ASP A 190 29.73 5.94 26.56
C ASP A 190 30.83 6.77 25.86
N ASP A 191 30.47 7.87 25.19
CA ASP A 191 31.37 8.74 24.39
C ASP A 191 32.22 7.94 23.39
N ILE A 192 31.64 6.84 22.88
CA ILE A 192 32.27 5.96 21.90
C ILE A 192 31.89 6.43 20.50
N GLU A 193 32.88 6.73 19.68
CA GLU A 193 32.72 7.03 18.26
C GLU A 193 32.91 5.75 17.42
N PHE A 194 31.87 5.33 16.72
CA PHE A 194 31.94 4.26 15.72
C PHE A 194 31.00 4.58 14.55
N ASP A 195 31.34 4.08 13.36
CA ASP A 195 30.51 4.30 12.17
C ASP A 195 29.21 3.48 12.24
N MET A 196 28.12 4.17 12.57
CA MET A 196 26.77 3.58 12.64
C MET A 196 26.34 2.99 11.29
N THR A 197 26.77 3.57 10.17
CA THR A 197 26.40 3.08 8.84
C THR A 197 27.07 1.75 8.54
N MET A 198 28.32 1.57 8.99
CA MET A 198 29.04 0.32 8.92
C MET A 198 28.37 -0.77 9.77
N VAL A 199 28.02 -0.46 11.02
CA VAL A 199 27.31 -1.39 11.93
C VAL A 199 25.98 -1.84 11.31
N MET A 200 25.17 -0.90 10.82
CA MET A 200 23.88 -1.21 10.20
C MET A 200 24.03 -2.00 8.90
N ASN A 201 25.06 -1.74 8.10
CA ASN A 201 25.33 -2.50 6.88
C ASN A 201 25.74 -3.95 7.17
N ASN A 202 26.52 -4.17 8.23
CA ASN A 202 26.91 -5.52 8.66
C ASN A 202 25.73 -6.29 9.27
N LEU A 203 24.82 -5.60 9.97
CA LEU A 203 23.63 -6.21 10.55
C LEU A 203 22.62 -6.70 9.50
N LYS A 204 22.46 -6.00 8.36
CA LYS A 204 21.46 -6.30 7.32
C LYS A 204 21.39 -7.78 6.90
N ARG A 205 22.52 -8.49 6.90
CA ARG A 205 22.61 -9.89 6.44
C ARG A 205 22.19 -10.92 7.49
N ASN A 206 22.07 -10.54 8.75
CA ASN A 206 21.86 -11.42 9.90
C ASN A 206 20.56 -11.09 10.65
N HIS A 207 19.52 -10.64 9.92
CA HIS A 207 18.21 -10.36 10.52
C HIS A 207 17.43 -11.65 10.78
N VAL A 208 16.64 -11.63 11.87
CA VAL A 208 15.63 -12.63 12.18
C VAL A 208 14.27 -12.03 11.87
N CYS A 209 13.48 -12.69 11.04
CA CYS A 209 12.12 -12.24 10.74
C CYS A 209 11.18 -12.59 11.90
N THR A 210 10.57 -11.57 12.49
CA THR A 210 9.46 -11.70 13.45
C THR A 210 8.14 -11.34 12.76
N GLU A 211 7.01 -11.53 13.45
CA GLU A 211 5.68 -11.15 12.92
C GLU A 211 5.57 -9.64 12.60
N GLU A 212 6.45 -8.82 13.18
CA GLU A 212 6.49 -7.37 13.02
C GLU A 212 7.64 -6.89 12.10
N GLY A 213 8.36 -7.82 11.46
CA GLY A 213 9.40 -7.52 10.47
C GLY A 213 10.82 -7.92 10.89
N PRO A 214 11.86 -7.37 10.24
CA PRO A 214 13.24 -7.74 10.54
C PRO A 214 13.67 -7.23 11.92
N SER A 215 14.23 -8.13 12.73
CA SER A 215 14.75 -7.85 14.06
C SER A 215 16.15 -8.45 14.24
N TYR A 216 16.95 -7.85 15.11
CA TYR A 216 18.34 -8.24 15.35
C TYR A 216 18.54 -8.59 16.83
N PRO A 217 19.25 -9.69 17.14
CA PRO A 217 19.54 -10.01 18.53
C PRO A 217 20.61 -9.08 19.13
N ILE A 218 20.44 -8.70 20.39
CA ILE A 218 21.32 -7.72 21.06
C ILE A 218 22.79 -8.15 21.08
N TYR A 219 23.08 -9.45 21.27
CA TYR A 219 24.46 -9.96 21.26
C TYR A 219 25.17 -9.70 19.93
N LEU A 220 24.42 -9.81 18.83
CA LEU A 220 24.96 -9.60 17.48
C LEU A 220 25.23 -8.11 17.26
N ILE A 221 24.32 -7.25 17.72
CA ILE A 221 24.52 -5.80 17.66
C ILE A 221 25.79 -5.42 18.42
N ASN A 222 25.96 -5.91 19.65
CA ASN A 222 27.15 -5.64 20.46
C ASN A 222 28.44 -6.14 19.80
N GLN A 223 28.41 -7.32 19.19
CA GLN A 223 29.55 -7.84 18.43
C GLN A 223 29.91 -6.92 17.24
N MET A 224 28.89 -6.42 16.51
CA MET A 224 29.12 -5.53 15.37
C MET A 224 29.66 -4.16 15.79
N ILE A 225 29.26 -3.66 16.96
CA ILE A 225 29.80 -2.43 17.55
C ILE A 225 31.28 -2.62 17.88
N VAL A 226 31.65 -3.71 18.56
CA VAL A 226 33.06 -4.00 18.89
C VAL A 226 33.92 -4.06 17.63
N GLN A 227 33.44 -4.74 16.59
CA GLN A 227 34.15 -4.80 15.31
C GLN A 227 34.28 -3.44 14.60
N ALA A 228 33.26 -2.58 14.72
CA ALA A 228 33.30 -1.24 14.14
C ALA A 228 34.27 -0.33 14.89
N ILE A 229 34.39 -0.46 16.22
CA ILE A 229 35.38 0.25 17.03
C ILE A 229 36.79 -0.21 16.66
N GLU A 230 37.03 -1.52 16.54
CA GLU A 230 38.35 -2.07 16.15
C GLU A 230 38.80 -1.66 14.73
N GLN A 231 37.85 -1.35 13.85
CA GLN A 231 38.12 -0.92 12.47
C GLN A 231 38.14 0.60 12.32
N SER A 232 37.83 1.34 13.38
CA SER A 232 37.96 2.79 13.43
C SER A 232 39.41 3.14 13.81
N PRO A 233 40.14 3.92 12.99
CA PRO A 233 41.56 4.24 13.20
C PRO A 233 41.81 5.15 14.40
#